data_AF-A0A9R1BXC2-F1
#
_entry.id   AF-A0A9R1BXC2-F1
#
_cell.length_a   1.000
_cell.length_b   1.000
_cell.length_c   1.000
_cell.angle_alpha   90.00
_cell.angle_beta   90.00
_cell.angle_gamma   90.00
#
_symmetry.space_group_name_H-M   'P 1'
#
loop_
_entity.id
_entity.type
_entity.pdbx_description
1 polymer ?
#
loop_
_entity_poly.entity_id
_entity_poly.type
_entity_poly.pdbx_seq_one_letter_code
_entity_poly.pdbx_strand_id
1 'polypeptide(L)'
;MVLTSPTMAQVPFRHGERIGFSYLVSQKYTGEKARVKVLRNSKIHEFNIKLSIHKKLIPAHIKGRPPSYYIVAGFVFMVVSVPYLRSEYGKDYEFDAPVKLLDKHLHAMAQSPDEQLVVVSQVLVADINIGYEELVNTQVRAFNGKAVNNLKQLATMVEDCKEEFLKFDMDYDQVVVLETKTARAATQDILTTHCIPSAMSDDLKA
;
A
#
# COMPACT_ATOMS: atom_id res chain seq x y z
N MET A 1 -1.30 -0.42 -32.36
CA MET A 1 -1.01 -1.85 -32.16
C MET A 1 -2.14 -2.62 -32.79
N VAL A 2 -1.82 -3.44 -33.78
CA VAL A 2 -2.76 -4.40 -34.35
C VAL A 2 -2.31 -5.76 -33.84
N LEU A 3 -3.08 -6.36 -32.93
CA LEU A 3 -2.87 -7.74 -32.50
C LEU A 3 -3.50 -8.63 -33.58
N THR A 4 -2.67 -9.32 -34.36
CA THR A 4 -3.11 -10.07 -35.56
C THR A 4 -3.27 -11.59 -35.32
N SER A 5 -3.26 -12.09 -34.08
CA SER A 5 -3.49 -13.51 -33.82
C SER A 5 -4.38 -13.73 -32.58
N PRO A 6 -5.41 -14.61 -32.63
CA PRO A 6 -6.32 -14.87 -31.52
C PRO A 6 -5.74 -15.74 -30.41
N THR A 7 -4.61 -16.42 -30.62
CA THR A 7 -4.18 -17.52 -29.74
C THR A 7 -2.96 -17.23 -28.87
N MET A 8 -2.16 -16.19 -29.16
CA MET A 8 -1.12 -15.71 -28.24
C MET A 8 -0.91 -14.20 -28.46
N ALA A 9 -0.87 -13.42 -27.38
CA ALA A 9 -0.64 -11.97 -27.40
C ALA A 9 0.82 -11.63 -27.75
N GLN A 10 1.27 -12.05 -28.93
CA GLN A 10 2.62 -11.93 -29.43
C GLN A 10 2.68 -11.10 -30.71
N VAL A 11 3.78 -10.38 -30.88
CA VAL A 11 4.09 -9.52 -32.02
C VAL A 11 5.36 -9.99 -32.72
N PRO A 12 5.53 -9.72 -34.02
CA PRO A 12 6.80 -9.97 -34.71
C PRO A 12 7.95 -9.25 -34.02
N PHE A 13 9.09 -9.94 -33.84
CA PHE A 13 10.28 -9.37 -33.20
C PHE A 13 11.46 -9.25 -34.17
N ARG A 14 11.97 -10.39 -34.62
CA ARG A 14 13.11 -10.52 -35.56
C ARG A 14 12.83 -11.66 -36.54
N HIS A 15 13.78 -12.00 -37.40
CA HIS A 15 13.66 -13.03 -38.44
C HIS A 15 13.05 -14.34 -37.91
N GLY A 16 11.76 -14.56 -38.18
CA GLY A 16 11.01 -15.74 -37.74
C GLY A 16 10.60 -15.77 -36.27
N GLU A 17 11.00 -14.79 -35.45
CA GLU A 17 10.78 -14.77 -34.01
C GLU A 17 9.58 -13.90 -33.61
N ARG A 18 8.91 -14.31 -32.51
CA ARG A 18 7.79 -13.59 -31.90
C ARG A 18 8.09 -13.29 -30.45
N ILE A 19 7.63 -12.14 -29.96
CA ILE A 19 7.78 -11.70 -28.56
C ILE A 19 6.44 -11.23 -28.00
N GLY A 20 6.27 -11.27 -26.68
CA GLY A 20 5.09 -10.71 -26.02
C GLY A 20 4.87 -9.24 -26.37
N PHE A 21 3.62 -8.83 -26.56
CA PHE A 21 3.27 -7.48 -27.00
C PHE A 21 3.75 -6.37 -26.04
N SER A 22 3.95 -6.71 -24.76
CA SER A 22 4.49 -5.82 -23.72
C SER A 22 5.85 -5.23 -24.09
N TYR A 23 6.63 -5.94 -24.91
CA TYR A 23 7.91 -5.45 -25.44
C TYR A 23 7.76 -4.09 -26.13
N LEU A 24 6.77 -3.94 -27.02
CA LEU A 24 6.51 -2.68 -27.74
C LEU A 24 6.10 -1.54 -26.82
N VAL A 25 5.47 -1.86 -25.68
CA VAL A 25 5.11 -0.88 -24.66
C VAL A 25 6.34 -0.45 -23.87
N SER A 26 7.19 -1.41 -23.48
CA SER A 26 8.41 -1.16 -22.71
C SER A 26 9.50 -0.38 -23.46
N GLN A 27 9.49 -0.38 -24.79
CA GLN A 27 10.39 0.44 -25.61
C GLN A 27 10.07 1.95 -25.58
N LYS A 28 8.88 2.33 -25.09
CA LYS A 28 8.42 3.72 -25.08
C LYS A 28 8.76 4.41 -23.76
N TYR A 29 8.91 5.73 -23.82
CA TYR A 29 9.13 6.54 -22.63
C TYR A 29 7.80 6.91 -21.93
N THR A 30 7.90 7.21 -20.64
CA THR A 30 6.76 7.71 -19.86
C THR A 30 6.26 9.03 -20.45
N GLY A 31 4.96 9.15 -20.66
CA GLY A 31 4.32 10.31 -21.26
C GLY A 31 4.12 10.24 -22.77
N GLU A 32 4.76 9.28 -23.45
CA GLU A 32 4.50 9.03 -24.88
C GLU A 32 3.10 8.50 -25.13
N LYS A 33 2.59 8.73 -26.35
CA LYS A 33 1.30 8.19 -26.79
C LYS A 33 1.48 6.91 -27.60
N ALA A 34 0.64 5.91 -27.36
CA ALA A 34 0.54 4.71 -28.16
C ALA A 34 -0.82 4.63 -28.86
N ARG A 35 -0.78 4.42 -30.18
CA ARG A 35 -1.96 4.08 -30.98
C ARG A 35 -2.41 2.67 -30.64
N VAL A 36 -3.62 2.50 -30.15
CA VAL A 36 -4.23 1.21 -29.81
C VAL A 36 -5.50 1.05 -30.62
N LYS A 37 -5.61 -0.05 -31.39
CA LYS A 37 -6.84 -0.39 -32.09
C LYS A 37 -7.52 -1.53 -31.34
N VAL A 38 -8.83 -1.39 -31.10
CA VAL A 38 -9.62 -2.40 -30.39
C VAL A 38 -10.91 -2.67 -31.15
N LEU A 39 -11.39 -3.90 -31.03
CA LEU A 39 -12.72 -4.29 -31.51
C LEU A 39 -13.68 -4.20 -30.32
N ARG A 40 -14.75 -3.40 -30.44
CA ARG A 40 -15.79 -3.26 -29.42
C ARG A 40 -17.15 -3.21 -30.12
N ASN A 41 -18.10 -4.04 -29.70
CA ASN A 41 -19.43 -4.16 -30.33
C ASN A 41 -19.34 -4.34 -31.86
N SER A 42 -18.43 -5.22 -32.31
CA SER A 42 -18.16 -5.50 -33.72
C SER A 42 -17.69 -4.31 -34.56
N LYS A 43 -17.30 -3.19 -33.94
CA LYS A 43 -16.73 -2.01 -34.59
C LYS A 43 -15.29 -1.79 -34.17
N ILE A 44 -14.45 -1.41 -35.14
CA ILE A 44 -13.04 -1.07 -34.89
C ILE A 44 -12.98 0.35 -34.36
N HIS A 45 -12.32 0.53 -33.23
CA HIS A 45 -12.04 1.83 -32.62
C HIS A 45 -10.53 2.04 -32.52
N GLU A 46 -10.08 3.28 -32.68
CA GLU A 46 -8.68 3.66 -32.54
C GLU A 46 -8.52 4.73 -31.46
N PHE A 47 -7.56 4.52 -30.56
CA PHE A 47 -7.28 5.38 -29.42
C PHE A 47 -5.81 5.76 -29.37
N ASN A 48 -5.53 6.99 -28.95
CA ASN A 48 -4.19 7.47 -28.63
C ASN A 48 -4.03 7.55 -27.10
N ILE A 49 -3.47 6.49 -26.50
CA ILE A 49 -3.36 6.37 -25.05
C ILE A 49 -1.99 6.89 -24.58
N LYS A 50 -1.99 7.78 -23.58
CA LYS A 50 -0.76 8.25 -22.92
C LYS A 50 -0.25 7.17 -21.98
N LEU A 51 1.01 6.76 -22.16
CA LEU A 51 1.65 5.73 -21.34
C LEU A 51 2.19 6.34 -20.06
N SER A 52 2.09 5.57 -18.97
CA SER A 52 2.58 5.93 -17.64
C SER A 52 3.18 4.71 -16.95
N ILE A 53 3.97 4.95 -15.91
CA ILE A 53 4.55 3.88 -15.09
C ILE A 53 3.41 3.20 -14.33
N HIS A 54 3.40 1.87 -14.35
CA HIS A 54 2.44 1.09 -13.58
C HIS A 54 2.72 1.24 -12.08
N LYS A 55 1.75 1.78 -11.33
CA LYS A 55 1.80 1.86 -9.87
C LYS A 55 1.04 0.67 -9.27
N LYS A 56 1.77 -0.21 -8.59
CA LYS A 56 1.18 -1.29 -7.79
C LYS A 56 0.71 -0.76 -6.44
N LEU A 57 -0.35 -1.35 -5.88
CA LEU A 57 -0.81 -1.06 -4.51
C LEU A 57 0.27 -1.39 -3.48
N ILE A 58 0.85 -2.59 -3.59
CA ILE A 58 2.04 -2.99 -2.84
C ILE A 58 3.27 -2.77 -3.74
N PRO A 59 4.09 -1.73 -3.46
CA PRO A 59 5.23 -1.40 -4.31
C PRO A 59 6.34 -2.46 -4.17
N ALA A 60 6.96 -2.78 -5.31
CA ALA A 60 8.09 -3.72 -5.36
C ALA A 60 9.38 -3.16 -4.71
N HIS A 61 9.48 -1.84 -4.59
CA HIS A 61 10.62 -1.14 -4.00
C HIS A 61 10.22 0.23 -3.44
N ILE A 62 10.97 0.74 -2.47
CA ILE A 62 10.80 2.09 -1.89
C ILE A 62 11.84 3.10 -2.42
N LYS A 63 12.54 2.75 -3.52
CA LYS A 63 13.51 3.63 -4.22
C LYS A 63 14.59 4.23 -3.30
N GLY A 64 15.06 3.47 -2.31
CA GLY A 64 16.09 3.91 -1.37
C GLY A 64 15.63 4.97 -0.36
N ARG A 65 14.33 5.32 -0.32
CA ARG A 65 13.78 6.16 0.73
C ARG A 65 13.60 5.34 2.01
N PRO A 66 13.71 5.96 3.20
CA PRO A 66 13.29 5.31 4.43
C PRO A 66 11.79 4.95 4.34
N PRO A 67 11.36 3.82 4.93
CA PRO A 67 9.95 3.45 4.96
C PRO A 67 9.17 4.42 5.85
N SER A 68 7.99 4.85 5.37
CA SER A 68 7.12 5.74 6.13
C SER A 68 6.48 5.00 7.30
N TYR A 69 6.42 5.62 8.47
CA TYR A 69 5.78 5.09 9.67
C TYR A 69 5.14 6.19 10.51
N TYR A 70 4.11 5.85 11.27
CA TYR A 70 3.44 6.72 12.23
C TYR A 70 3.11 5.94 13.51
N ILE A 71 3.33 6.54 14.67
CA ILE A 71 3.15 5.91 15.97
C ILE A 71 2.23 6.78 16.84
N VAL A 72 1.21 6.15 17.40
CA VAL A 72 0.34 6.74 18.43
C VAL A 72 -0.01 5.68 19.46
N ALA A 73 0.12 5.99 20.75
CA ALA A 73 -0.16 5.07 21.86
C ALA A 73 0.52 3.69 21.73
N GLY A 74 1.71 3.65 21.11
CA GLY A 74 2.47 2.43 20.85
C GLY A 74 2.05 1.64 19.60
N PHE A 75 0.95 1.99 18.93
CA PHE A 75 0.59 1.36 17.65
C PHE A 75 1.50 1.86 16.53
N VAL A 76 2.24 0.94 15.91
CA VAL A 76 3.17 1.25 14.82
C VAL A 76 2.48 1.04 13.48
N PHE A 77 2.06 2.13 12.84
CA PHE A 77 1.43 2.11 11.52
C PHE A 77 2.48 2.22 10.41
N MET A 78 2.43 1.31 9.43
CA MET A 78 3.35 1.28 8.29
C MET A 78 2.63 0.97 6.98
N VAL A 79 3.30 1.23 5.86
CA VAL A 79 2.82 0.88 4.52
C VAL A 79 3.43 -0.44 4.07
N VAL A 80 2.58 -1.39 3.67
CA VAL A 80 3.03 -2.68 3.14
C VAL A 80 3.71 -2.49 1.78
N SER A 81 4.91 -3.05 1.67
CA SER A 81 5.73 -3.08 0.46
C SER A 81 6.43 -4.44 0.35
N VAL A 82 6.97 -4.79 -0.82
CA VAL A 82 7.74 -6.04 -0.96
C VAL A 82 8.97 -6.08 -0.02
N PRO A 83 9.75 -4.98 0.14
CA PRO A 83 10.81 -4.95 1.15
C PRO A 83 10.31 -5.18 2.57
N TYR A 84 9.12 -4.65 2.92
CA TYR A 84 8.50 -4.87 4.23
C TYR A 84 8.12 -6.34 4.43
N LEU A 85 7.38 -6.95 3.48
CA LEU A 85 7.00 -8.36 3.57
C LEU A 85 8.24 -9.28 3.67
N ARG A 86 9.30 -8.97 2.92
CA ARG A 86 10.55 -9.72 2.99
C ARG A 86 11.28 -9.55 4.32
N SER A 87 11.17 -8.39 4.95
CA SER A 87 11.76 -8.12 6.26
C SER A 87 11.03 -8.90 7.36
N GLU A 88 9.70 -8.92 7.31
CA GLU A 88 8.84 -9.55 8.32
C GLU A 88 8.80 -11.08 8.20
N TYR A 89 8.72 -11.61 6.97
CA TYR A 89 8.48 -13.03 6.70
C TYR A 89 9.65 -13.72 5.97
N GLY A 90 10.76 -13.02 5.76
CA GLY A 90 11.95 -13.59 5.12
C GLY A 90 11.81 -13.78 3.61
N LYS A 91 12.61 -14.70 3.05
CA LYS A 91 12.69 -14.93 1.59
C LYS A 91 11.41 -15.56 1.04
N ASP A 92 10.77 -16.40 1.83
CA ASP A 92 9.58 -17.17 1.47
C ASP A 92 8.28 -16.46 1.89
N TYR A 93 8.30 -15.12 1.98
CA TYR A 93 7.13 -14.30 2.33
C TYR A 93 5.89 -14.58 1.47
N GLU A 94 6.08 -15.07 0.24
CA GLU A 94 4.98 -15.45 -0.67
C GLU A 94 4.15 -16.64 -0.16
N PHE A 95 4.67 -17.39 0.82
CA PHE A 95 4.00 -18.51 1.47
C PHE A 95 3.68 -18.23 2.95
N ASP A 96 4.57 -17.51 3.65
CA ASP A 96 4.48 -17.32 5.10
C ASP A 96 3.68 -16.06 5.51
N ALA A 97 3.55 -15.07 4.63
CA ALA A 97 2.80 -13.87 4.95
C ALA A 97 1.27 -14.14 5.03
N PRO A 98 0.50 -13.34 5.80
CA PRO A 98 -0.94 -13.49 5.90
C PRO A 98 -1.63 -13.49 4.54
N VAL A 99 -2.53 -14.45 4.33
CA VAL A 99 -3.24 -14.66 3.06
C VAL A 99 -3.94 -13.38 2.57
N LYS A 100 -4.50 -12.56 3.47
CA LYS A 100 -5.13 -11.28 3.09
C LYS A 100 -4.14 -10.27 2.51
N LEU A 101 -2.91 -10.22 3.02
CA LEU A 101 -1.86 -9.34 2.47
C LEU A 101 -1.37 -9.89 1.13
N LEU A 102 -1.22 -11.21 1.01
CA LEU A 102 -0.82 -11.87 -0.24
C LEU A 102 -1.86 -11.73 -1.36
N ASP A 103 -3.14 -11.88 -1.04
CA ASP A 103 -4.24 -11.64 -1.99
C ASP A 103 -4.15 -10.22 -2.57
N LYS A 104 -3.92 -9.23 -1.71
CA LYS A 104 -3.72 -7.83 -2.16
C LYS A 104 -2.42 -7.63 -2.92
N HIS A 105 -1.36 -8.36 -2.59
CA HIS A 105 -0.09 -8.28 -3.29
C HIS A 105 -0.19 -8.80 -4.73
N LEU A 106 -0.91 -9.90 -4.92
CA LEU A 106 -1.00 -10.61 -6.19
C LEU A 106 -2.12 -10.09 -7.08
N HIS A 107 -3.24 -9.65 -6.49
CA HIS A 107 -4.49 -9.42 -7.24
C HIS A 107 -5.05 -8.01 -7.13
N ALA A 108 -4.75 -7.26 -6.06
CA ALA A 108 -5.33 -5.93 -5.90
C ALA A 108 -4.65 -4.87 -6.79
N MET A 109 -5.49 -4.02 -7.39
CA MET A 109 -5.06 -2.83 -8.11
C MET A 109 -5.39 -1.59 -7.29
N ALA A 110 -4.48 -0.62 -7.27
CA ALA A 110 -4.74 0.68 -6.67
C ALA A 110 -5.91 1.37 -7.41
N GLN A 111 -6.92 1.77 -6.65
CA GLN A 111 -8.09 2.53 -7.11
C GLN A 111 -7.79 4.02 -7.20
N SER A 112 -6.84 4.53 -6.42
CA SER A 112 -6.38 5.91 -6.51
C SER A 112 -4.86 6.02 -6.70
N PRO A 113 -4.36 7.13 -7.30
CA PRO A 113 -2.94 7.29 -7.53
C PRO A 113 -2.08 7.23 -6.30
N ASP A 114 -2.60 7.57 -5.11
CA ASP A 114 -1.83 7.63 -3.86
C ASP A 114 -2.24 6.56 -2.84
N GLU A 115 -3.00 5.56 -3.28
CA GLU A 115 -3.45 4.47 -2.42
C GLU A 115 -2.26 3.65 -1.90
N GLN A 116 -2.33 3.32 -0.63
CA GLN A 116 -1.36 2.51 0.10
C GLN A 116 -2.09 1.56 1.04
N LEU A 117 -1.55 0.35 1.19
CA LEU A 117 -2.04 -0.61 2.17
C LEU A 117 -1.39 -0.32 3.52
N VAL A 118 -2.16 0.30 4.42
CA VAL A 118 -1.72 0.68 5.76
C VAL A 118 -2.04 -0.46 6.75
N VAL A 119 -1.04 -0.87 7.52
CA VAL A 119 -1.18 -1.90 8.56
C VAL A 119 -0.72 -1.38 9.91
N VAL A 120 -1.26 -1.95 10.98
CA VAL A 120 -0.55 -1.99 12.27
C VAL A 120 0.50 -3.07 12.13
N SER A 121 1.77 -2.66 12.08
CA SER A 121 2.92 -3.56 12.01
C SER A 121 3.05 -4.34 13.32
N GLN A 122 3.01 -3.62 14.42
CA GLN A 122 3.12 -4.14 15.78
C GLN A 122 2.58 -3.12 16.79
N VAL A 123 2.41 -3.56 18.04
CA VAL A 123 2.04 -2.72 19.17
C VAL A 123 3.17 -2.72 20.20
N LEU A 124 3.72 -1.53 20.49
CA LEU A 124 4.70 -1.31 21.55
C LEU A 124 3.99 -1.32 22.90
N VAL A 125 4.17 -2.42 23.64
CA VAL A 125 3.41 -2.72 24.86
C VAL A 125 3.51 -1.60 25.89
N ALA A 126 2.35 -1.11 26.34
CA ALA A 126 2.20 -0.11 27.39
C ALA A 126 0.79 -0.18 28.01
N ASP A 127 0.60 0.41 29.19
CA ASP A 127 -0.69 0.37 29.89
C ASP A 127 -1.88 0.88 29.05
N ILE A 128 -1.62 1.83 28.13
CA ILE A 128 -2.65 2.43 27.26
C ILE A 128 -3.17 1.47 26.18
N ASN A 129 -2.44 0.41 25.85
CA ASN A 129 -2.77 -0.52 24.77
C ASN A 129 -2.98 -1.97 25.23
N ILE A 130 -3.25 -2.15 26.53
CA ILE A 130 -3.60 -3.45 27.11
C ILE A 130 -4.79 -4.07 26.35
N GLY A 131 -4.65 -5.34 25.99
CA GLY A 131 -5.63 -6.10 25.22
C GLY A 131 -5.44 -6.04 23.70
N TYR A 132 -4.48 -5.26 23.19
CA TYR A 132 -4.18 -5.13 21.77
C TYR A 132 -2.75 -5.57 21.40
N GLU A 133 -2.00 -6.15 22.33
CA GLU A 133 -0.56 -6.44 22.21
C GLU A 133 -0.23 -7.44 21.10
N GLU A 134 -1.16 -8.36 20.83
CA GLU A 134 -1.00 -9.40 19.80
C GLU A 134 -1.36 -8.92 18.38
N LEU A 135 -1.78 -7.66 18.22
CA LEU A 135 -2.15 -7.11 16.92
C LEU A 135 -0.90 -6.89 16.05
N VAL A 136 -0.73 -7.76 15.06
CA VAL A 136 0.45 -7.77 14.18
C VAL A 136 -0.01 -7.83 12.73
N ASN A 137 0.66 -7.08 11.86
CA ASN A 137 0.48 -7.08 10.40
C ASN A 137 -0.99 -7.03 9.93
N THR A 138 -1.84 -6.30 10.65
CA THR A 138 -3.28 -6.23 10.38
C THR A 138 -3.64 -4.91 9.72
N GLN A 139 -4.39 -4.95 8.61
CA GLN A 139 -4.73 -3.76 7.85
C GLN A 139 -5.72 -2.85 8.58
N VAL A 140 -5.46 -1.54 8.53
CA VAL A 140 -6.42 -0.50 8.89
C VAL A 140 -7.32 -0.22 7.69
N ARG A 141 -8.64 -0.34 7.86
CA ARG A 141 -9.63 -0.05 6.81
C ARG A 141 -10.24 1.33 6.95
N ALA A 142 -10.60 1.71 8.17
CA ALA A 142 -11.22 3.00 8.45
C ALA A 142 -10.78 3.55 9.80
N PHE A 143 -10.89 4.88 9.93
CA PHE A 143 -10.67 5.62 11.15
C PHE A 143 -11.89 6.50 11.43
N ASN A 144 -12.50 6.35 12.59
CA ASN A 144 -13.77 7.01 12.97
C ASN A 144 -14.84 6.94 11.85
N GLY A 145 -14.98 5.75 11.23
CA GLY A 145 -15.94 5.51 10.14
C GLY A 145 -15.54 6.07 8.77
N LYS A 146 -14.38 6.72 8.63
CA LYS A 146 -13.85 7.22 7.35
C LYS A 146 -12.80 6.28 6.80
N ALA A 147 -12.90 5.93 5.52
CA ALA A 147 -11.95 5.04 4.86
C ALA A 147 -10.53 5.62 4.83
N VAL A 148 -9.55 4.77 5.12
CA VAL A 148 -8.11 5.10 5.10
C VAL A 148 -7.51 4.66 3.77
N ASN A 149 -7.07 5.61 2.96
CA ASN A 149 -6.48 5.31 1.64
C ASN A 149 -4.96 5.31 1.65
N ASN A 150 -4.32 6.03 2.59
CA ASN A 150 -2.87 6.07 2.73
C ASN A 150 -2.41 6.49 4.13
N LEU A 151 -1.12 6.30 4.42
CA LEU A 151 -0.58 6.53 5.76
C LEU A 151 -0.59 8.02 6.15
N LYS A 152 -0.33 8.92 5.19
CA LYS A 152 -0.39 10.36 5.45
C LYS A 152 -1.79 10.80 5.85
N GLN A 153 -2.81 10.30 5.15
CA GLN A 153 -4.21 10.55 5.47
C GLN A 153 -4.55 10.03 6.88
N LEU A 154 -4.09 8.83 7.24
CA LEU A 154 -4.30 8.29 8.59
C LEU A 154 -3.65 9.19 9.65
N ALA A 155 -2.38 9.56 9.47
CA ALA A 155 -1.67 10.44 10.40
C ALA A 155 -2.40 11.77 10.57
N THR A 156 -2.79 12.44 9.48
CA THR A 156 -3.56 13.69 9.55
C THR A 156 -4.92 13.50 10.25
N MET A 157 -5.65 12.42 9.96
CA MET A 157 -6.92 12.13 10.61
C MET A 157 -6.77 11.94 12.12
N VAL A 158 -5.74 11.22 12.55
CA VAL A 158 -5.44 11.02 13.97
C VAL A 158 -5.03 12.35 14.60
N GLU A 159 -4.10 13.10 13.99
CA GLU A 159 -3.60 14.37 14.52
C GLU A 159 -4.68 15.46 14.62
N ASP A 160 -5.60 15.52 13.67
CA ASP A 160 -6.71 16.48 13.69
C ASP A 160 -7.92 16.00 14.52
N CYS A 161 -7.88 14.78 15.05
CA CYS A 161 -8.99 14.20 15.79
C CYS A 161 -9.24 14.97 17.10
N LYS A 162 -10.48 15.46 17.27
CA LYS A 162 -10.99 16.14 18.46
C LYS A 162 -12.07 15.33 19.19
N GLU A 163 -12.40 14.15 18.67
CA GLU A 163 -13.35 13.25 19.30
C GLU A 163 -12.73 12.62 20.55
N GLU A 164 -13.58 12.11 21.44
CA GLU A 164 -13.15 11.48 22.69
C GLU A 164 -12.32 10.21 22.44
N PHE A 165 -12.63 9.49 21.36
CA PHE A 165 -12.00 8.23 21.01
C PHE A 165 -11.37 8.23 19.61
N LEU A 166 -10.25 7.54 19.50
CA LEU A 166 -9.62 7.09 18.27
C LEU A 166 -10.13 5.68 17.98
N LYS A 167 -10.99 5.52 16.98
CA LYS A 167 -11.54 4.23 16.56
C LYS A 167 -10.89 3.79 15.25
N PHE A 168 -10.16 2.68 15.27
CA PHE A 168 -9.58 2.05 14.09
C PHE A 168 -10.37 0.80 13.76
N ASP A 169 -10.99 0.79 12.58
CA ASP A 169 -11.65 -0.39 12.02
C ASP A 169 -10.61 -1.16 11.21
N MET A 170 -10.35 -2.41 11.60
CA MET A 170 -9.26 -3.24 11.09
C MET A 170 -9.80 -4.35 10.17
N ASP A 171 -8.89 -5.08 9.53
CA ASP A 171 -9.21 -6.37 8.93
C ASP A 171 -9.72 -7.37 9.98
N TYR A 172 -10.45 -8.39 9.51
CA TYR A 172 -11.07 -9.42 10.36
C TYR A 172 -12.16 -8.89 11.30
N ASP A 173 -12.79 -7.77 10.92
CA ASP A 173 -13.86 -7.11 11.67
C ASP A 173 -13.47 -6.74 13.11
N GLN A 174 -12.16 -6.61 13.34
CA GLN A 174 -11.59 -6.14 14.60
C GLN A 174 -11.68 -4.62 14.69
N VAL A 175 -11.85 -4.13 15.92
CA VAL A 175 -11.92 -2.69 16.21
C VAL A 175 -10.98 -2.39 17.36
N VAL A 176 -10.13 -1.38 17.18
CA VAL A 176 -9.29 -0.81 18.24
C VAL A 176 -9.88 0.53 18.64
N VAL A 177 -10.11 0.73 19.94
CA VAL A 177 -10.60 2.00 20.50
C VAL A 177 -9.65 2.47 21.57
N LEU A 178 -9.19 3.72 21.44
CA LEU A 178 -8.32 4.39 22.41
C LEU A 178 -8.91 5.74 22.77
N GLU A 179 -8.79 6.17 24.03
CA GLU A 179 -9.16 7.54 24.40
C GLU A 179 -8.11 8.53 23.85
N THR A 180 -8.55 9.54 23.11
CA THR A 180 -7.68 10.42 22.32
C THR A 180 -6.66 11.18 23.18
N LYS A 181 -7.07 11.68 24.35
CA LYS A 181 -6.20 12.50 25.21
C LYS A 181 -5.07 11.68 25.82
N THR A 182 -5.41 10.52 26.38
CA THR A 182 -4.47 9.61 27.04
C THR A 182 -3.56 8.91 26.02
N ALA A 183 -4.09 8.53 24.86
CA ALA A 183 -3.30 7.99 23.74
C ALA A 183 -2.16 8.92 23.30
N ARG A 184 -2.46 10.21 23.14
CA ARG A 184 -1.45 11.22 22.76
C ARG A 184 -0.43 11.45 23.86
N ALA A 185 -0.88 11.58 25.11
CA ALA A 185 0.00 11.79 26.25
C ALA A 185 1.00 10.63 26.43
N ALA A 186 0.55 9.39 26.29
CA ALA A 186 1.39 8.20 26.47
C ALA A 186 2.44 8.01 25.36
N THR A 187 2.24 8.60 24.18
CA THR A 187 3.08 8.33 23.00
C THR A 187 4.55 8.69 23.27
N GLN A 188 4.84 9.82 23.91
CA GLN A 188 6.22 10.27 24.14
C GLN A 188 7.02 9.33 25.05
N ASP A 189 6.40 8.82 26.11
CA ASP A 189 7.03 7.91 27.07
C ASP A 189 7.32 6.54 26.44
N ILE A 190 6.40 6.05 25.60
CA ILE A 190 6.57 4.82 24.84
C ILE A 190 7.74 4.95 23.86
N LEU A 191 7.82 6.05 23.10
CA LEU A 191 8.94 6.29 22.18
C LEU A 191 10.29 6.30 22.90
N THR A 192 10.33 6.93 24.08
CA THR A 192 11.54 7.01 24.91
C THR A 192 11.98 5.63 25.38
N THR A 193 11.04 4.80 25.84
CA THR A 193 11.29 3.42 26.29
C THR A 193 11.91 2.56 25.19
N HIS A 194 11.46 2.74 23.95
CA HIS A 194 11.92 1.96 22.80
C HIS A 194 13.05 2.63 21.99
N CYS A 195 13.64 3.71 22.51
CA CYS A 195 14.70 4.49 21.84
C CYS A 195 14.31 4.95 20.42
N ILE A 196 13.03 5.29 20.22
CA ILE A 196 12.52 5.76 18.94
C ILE A 196 12.63 7.29 18.90
N PRO A 197 13.37 7.86 17.93
CA PRO A 197 13.68 9.29 17.94
C PRO A 197 12.49 10.19 17.60
N SER A 198 11.46 9.67 16.93
CA SER A 198 10.30 10.46 16.51
C SER A 198 9.05 9.58 16.35
N ALA A 199 7.88 10.14 16.60
CA ALA A 199 6.59 9.45 16.42
C ALA A 199 6.28 9.13 14.95
N MET A 200 6.89 9.86 14.01
CA MET A 200 6.59 9.69 12.59
C MET A 200 7.83 9.93 11.73
N SER A 201 7.83 9.31 10.55
CA SER A 201 8.84 9.55 9.52
C SER A 201 8.79 10.98 8.98
N ASP A 202 9.92 11.48 8.49
CA ASP A 202 10.05 12.89 8.08
C ASP A 202 9.12 13.31 6.93
N ASP A 203 8.72 12.37 6.07
CA ASP A 203 7.78 12.60 4.98
C ASP A 203 6.34 12.87 5.44
N LEU A 204 6.00 12.53 6.69
CA LEU A 204 4.68 12.76 7.28
C LEU A 204 4.60 14.07 8.08
N LYS A 205 5.74 14.69 8.41
CA LYS A 205 5.80 15.94 9.20
C LYS A 205 5.40 17.20 8.42
N ALA A 206 5.25 17.08 7.10
CA ALA A 206 5.09 18.19 6.16
C ALA A 206 3.70 18.27 5.52
#